data_AF-N9KFM5-F1
#
_entry.id   AF-N9KFM5-F1
#
_cell.length_a   1.000
_cell.length_b   1.000
_cell.length_c   1.000
_cell.angle_alpha   90.00
_cell.angle_beta   90.00
_cell.angle_gamma   90.00
#
_symmetry.space_group_name_H-M   'P 1'
#
loop_
_entity.id
_entity.type
_entity.pdbx_description
1 polymer ?
#
loop_
_entity_poly.entity_id
_entity_poly.type
_entity_poly.pdbx_seq_one_letter_code
_entity_poly.pdbx_strand_id
1 'polypeptide(L)'
;MRNPYQRKAASKSQTTPSGSSLKDAYRQFIQNIIMQRHVIALYHEGWALCSTPSGQHALSVWQNKSLAKLLIKDNWAQYEIQEVPLLAFIEKLIPFLKENNTILSLDLTPEGNNLLVSPDALLLDIKNFLYQVYLQRPDVFAELKLPLPRDIRLHNSASS
;
A
#
# COMPACT_ATOMS: atom_id res chain seq x y z
N MET A 1 -21.44 7.82 -51.22
CA MET A 1 -21.22 8.50 -49.92
C MET A 1 -20.62 7.48 -48.96
N ARG A 2 -19.44 7.74 -48.40
CA ARG A 2 -18.63 6.77 -47.64
C ARG A 2 -18.65 7.16 -46.15
N ASN A 3 -19.02 6.21 -45.29
CA ASN A 3 -19.16 6.40 -43.84
C ASN A 3 -17.78 6.62 -43.18
N PRO A 4 -17.51 7.75 -42.51
CA PRO A 4 -16.20 8.10 -41.97
C PRO A 4 -15.82 7.41 -40.64
N TYR A 5 -16.63 6.47 -40.11
CA TYR A 5 -16.39 5.85 -38.80
C TYR A 5 -15.88 4.41 -38.81
N GLN A 6 -15.29 3.93 -39.91
CA GLN A 6 -14.47 2.71 -39.86
C GLN A 6 -13.05 3.03 -39.41
N ARG A 7 -12.87 3.34 -38.11
CA ARG A 7 -11.55 3.17 -37.48
C ARG A 7 -11.31 1.68 -37.31
N LYS A 8 -10.25 1.18 -37.94
CA LYS A 8 -9.65 -0.12 -37.64
C LYS A 8 -9.51 -0.23 -36.13
N ALA A 9 -10.12 -1.27 -35.54
CA ALA A 9 -9.86 -1.64 -34.16
C ALA A 9 -8.36 -1.90 -34.03
N ALA A 10 -7.63 -0.94 -33.45
CA ALA A 10 -6.33 -1.23 -32.89
C ALA A 10 -6.59 -2.25 -31.79
N SER A 11 -6.07 -3.45 -31.97
CA SER A 11 -6.01 -4.49 -30.96
C SER A 11 -5.55 -3.86 -29.65
N LYS A 12 -6.48 -3.65 -28.71
CA LYS A 12 -6.13 -3.33 -27.34
C LYS A 12 -5.45 -4.59 -26.80
N SER A 13 -4.13 -4.58 -26.84
CA SER A 13 -3.31 -5.45 -26.01
C SER A 13 -3.79 -5.22 -24.58
N GLN A 14 -4.65 -6.12 -24.10
CA GLN A 14 -4.93 -6.23 -22.67
C GLN A 14 -3.61 -6.68 -22.07
N THR A 15 -2.79 -5.74 -21.62
CA THR A 15 -1.61 -6.02 -20.81
C THR A 15 -2.14 -6.36 -19.42
N THR A 16 -2.63 -7.59 -19.26
CA THR A 16 -2.70 -8.20 -17.94
C THR A 16 -1.30 -8.12 -17.35
N PRO A 17 -1.10 -7.52 -16.16
CA PRO A 17 0.19 -7.53 -15.51
C PRO A 17 0.58 -9.00 -15.33
N SER A 18 1.68 -9.42 -15.94
CA SER A 18 2.23 -10.76 -15.72
C SER A 18 2.42 -10.95 -14.21
N GLY A 19 2.12 -12.12 -13.65
CA GLY A 19 2.18 -12.34 -12.19
C GLY A 19 3.55 -12.05 -11.53
N SER A 20 4.62 -11.91 -12.33
CA SER A 20 5.91 -11.35 -11.88
C SER A 20 5.77 -9.90 -11.45
N SER A 21 5.13 -9.06 -12.26
CA SER A 21 5.03 -7.61 -12.05
C SER A 21 4.30 -7.20 -10.77
N LEU A 22 3.27 -7.95 -10.35
CA LEU A 22 2.54 -7.65 -9.10
C LEU A 22 3.36 -7.98 -7.85
N LYS A 23 4.11 -9.10 -7.88
CA LYS A 23 5.03 -9.47 -6.80
C LYS A 23 6.19 -8.48 -6.70
N ASP A 24 6.70 -8.05 -7.85
CA ASP A 24 7.76 -7.05 -7.93
C ASP A 24 7.29 -5.69 -7.41
N ALA A 25 6.08 -5.24 -7.80
CA ALA A 25 5.47 -4.02 -7.30
C ALA A 25 5.24 -4.07 -5.77
N TYR A 26 4.75 -5.19 -5.24
CA TYR A 26 4.59 -5.39 -3.80
C TYR A 26 5.92 -5.33 -3.04
N ARG A 27 6.96 -6.00 -3.56
CA ARG A 27 8.30 -5.96 -2.96
C ARG A 27 8.87 -4.54 -2.97
N GLN A 28 8.73 -3.83 -4.09
CA GLN A 28 9.14 -2.44 -4.23
C GLN A 28 8.41 -1.53 -3.24
N PHE A 29 7.11 -1.71 -3.06
CA PHE A 29 6.33 -0.98 -2.08
C PHE A 29 6.92 -1.12 -0.66
N ILE A 30 7.13 -2.36 -0.20
CA ILE A 30 7.69 -2.63 1.14
C ILE A 30 9.09 -2.02 1.28
N GLN A 31 9.96 -2.24 0.28
CA GLN A 31 11.29 -1.68 0.29
C GLN A 31 11.26 -0.16 0.41
N ASN A 32 10.42 0.51 -0.38
CA ASN A 32 10.36 1.97 -0.41
C ASN A 32 9.83 2.55 0.90
N ILE A 33 8.73 2.05 1.46
CA ILE A 33 8.19 2.57 2.72
C ILE A 33 9.17 2.39 3.90
N ILE A 34 9.98 1.32 3.88
CA ILE A 34 11.00 1.06 4.90
C ILE A 34 12.17 2.03 4.74
N MET A 35 12.70 2.16 3.52
CA MET A 35 13.84 3.03 3.24
C MET A 35 13.52 4.52 3.47
N GLN A 36 12.31 4.97 3.12
CA GLN A 36 11.85 6.34 3.37
C GLN A 36 11.24 6.55 4.77
N ARG A 37 11.02 5.46 5.52
CA ARG A 37 10.52 5.42 6.90
C ARG A 37 9.14 6.03 7.10
N HIS A 38 8.32 6.04 6.05
CA HIS A 38 6.93 6.45 6.12
C HIS A 38 6.13 5.84 4.97
N VAL A 39 4.82 5.82 5.13
CA VAL A 39 3.86 5.58 4.07
C VAL A 39 3.01 6.83 3.87
N ILE A 40 2.51 7.04 2.67
CA ILE A 40 1.58 8.13 2.38
C ILE A 40 0.16 7.62 2.57
N ALA A 41 -0.66 8.39 3.26
CA ALA A 41 -2.09 8.17 3.37
C ALA A 41 -2.84 9.49 3.11
N LEU A 42 -4.14 9.41 2.98
CA LEU A 42 -5.02 10.56 2.84
C LEU A 42 -5.93 10.65 4.07
N TYR A 43 -6.11 11.85 4.62
CA TYR A 43 -6.97 12.09 5.78
C TYR A 43 -7.91 13.29 5.58
N HIS A 44 -9.19 13.11 5.94
CA HIS A 44 -10.19 14.16 6.11
C HIS A 44 -11.31 13.63 7.02
N GLU A 45 -11.36 14.08 8.28
CA GLU A 45 -12.29 13.56 9.30
C GLU A 45 -12.23 12.02 9.46
N GLY A 46 -11.13 11.40 9.05
CA GLY A 46 -10.99 9.96 8.89
C GLY A 46 -9.99 9.60 7.79
N TRP A 47 -9.52 8.35 7.79
CA TRP A 47 -8.61 7.87 6.76
C TRP A 47 -9.35 7.55 5.46
N ALA A 48 -8.70 7.74 4.30
CA ALA A 48 -9.28 7.42 3.01
C ALA A 48 -9.47 5.90 2.84
N LEU A 49 -10.72 5.48 2.70
CA LEU A 49 -11.10 4.10 2.46
C LEU A 49 -11.63 3.93 1.03
N CYS A 50 -11.32 2.79 0.42
CA CYS A 50 -11.99 2.31 -0.78
C CYS A 50 -12.70 0.98 -0.48
N SER A 51 -13.78 0.69 -1.20
CA SER A 51 -14.46 -0.60 -1.10
C SER A 51 -13.75 -1.64 -1.98
N THR A 52 -13.57 -2.85 -1.45
CA THR A 52 -13.14 -3.99 -2.26
C THR A 52 -14.32 -4.55 -3.07
N PRO A 53 -14.07 -5.40 -4.08
CA PRO A 53 -15.14 -6.12 -4.78
C PRO A 53 -16.02 -6.99 -3.86
N SER A 54 -15.50 -7.39 -2.69
CA SER A 54 -16.24 -8.15 -1.68
C SER A 54 -17.04 -7.26 -0.70
N GLY A 55 -16.98 -5.94 -0.83
CA GLY A 55 -17.63 -4.98 0.07
C GLY A 55 -16.87 -4.71 1.37
N GLN A 56 -15.66 -5.26 1.53
CA GLN A 56 -14.79 -4.96 2.67
C GLN A 56 -14.17 -3.56 2.50
N HIS A 57 -13.92 -2.87 3.61
CA HIS A 57 -13.16 -1.62 3.58
C HIS A 57 -11.66 -1.89 3.42
N ALA A 58 -11.01 -1.07 2.59
CA ALA A 58 -9.57 -1.06 2.43
C ALA A 58 -9.02 0.36 2.64
N LEU A 59 -8.08 0.50 3.58
CA LEU A 59 -7.33 1.74 3.76
C LEU A 59 -6.42 1.96 2.55
N SER A 60 -6.54 3.11 1.89
CA SER A 60 -5.66 3.46 0.78
C SER A 60 -4.35 4.07 1.26
N VAL A 61 -3.24 3.47 0.85
CA VAL A 61 -1.89 3.92 1.19
C VAL A 61 -0.98 3.87 -0.03
N TRP A 62 -0.02 4.78 -0.09
CA TRP A 62 0.91 4.92 -1.22
C TRP A 62 2.35 4.95 -0.76
N GLN A 63 3.23 4.40 -1.59
CA GLN A 63 4.67 4.59 -1.41
C GLN A 63 5.12 5.99 -1.84
N ASN A 64 4.37 6.69 -2.69
CA ASN A 64 4.73 8.00 -3.23
C ASN A 64 3.60 9.04 -3.13
N LYS A 65 3.96 10.24 -2.68
CA LYS A 65 3.08 11.40 -2.59
C LYS A 65 2.44 11.80 -3.92
N SER A 66 3.17 11.66 -5.03
CA SER A 66 2.66 12.00 -6.36
C SER A 66 1.49 11.12 -6.77
N LEU A 67 1.50 9.83 -6.42
CA LEU A 67 0.40 8.91 -6.70
C LEU A 67 -0.84 9.28 -5.88
N ALA A 68 -0.68 9.52 -4.58
CA ALA A 68 -1.78 9.94 -3.71
C ALA A 68 -2.44 11.24 -4.20
N LYS A 69 -1.65 12.21 -4.70
CA LYS A 69 -2.17 13.47 -5.26
C LYS A 69 -3.14 13.27 -6.42
N LEU A 70 -2.96 12.24 -7.24
CA LEU A 70 -3.83 11.98 -8.39
C LEU A 70 -5.27 11.63 -7.97
N LEU A 71 -5.45 11.21 -6.72
CA LEU A 71 -6.72 10.80 -6.17
C LEU A 71 -7.44 11.92 -5.42
N ILE A 72 -6.77 13.04 -5.12
CA ILE A 72 -7.38 14.20 -4.43
C ILE A 72 -8.23 14.99 -5.44
N LYS A 73 -9.41 14.44 -5.73
CA LYS A 73 -10.44 14.98 -6.60
C LYS A 73 -11.77 14.30 -6.26
N ASP A 74 -12.87 14.85 -6.77
CA ASP A 74 -14.21 14.29 -6.58
C ASP A 74 -14.48 13.96 -5.10
N ASN A 75 -14.77 12.69 -4.78
CA ASN A 75 -15.08 12.22 -3.43
C ASN A 75 -13.94 12.41 -2.42
N TRP A 76 -12.70 12.59 -2.89
CA TRP A 76 -11.54 12.80 -2.05
C TRP A 76 -10.97 14.22 -2.16
N ALA A 77 -11.73 15.18 -2.72
CA ALA A 77 -11.27 16.55 -2.93
C ALA A 77 -10.85 17.29 -1.65
N GLN A 78 -11.40 16.92 -0.50
CA GLN A 78 -11.08 17.53 0.80
C GLN A 78 -9.97 16.78 1.57
N TYR A 79 -9.48 15.66 1.02
CA TYR A 79 -8.44 14.88 1.67
C TYR A 79 -7.07 15.53 1.55
N GLU A 80 -6.35 15.51 2.67
CA GLU A 80 -4.98 15.99 2.74
C GLU A 80 -4.00 14.83 2.82
N ILE A 81 -2.81 15.07 2.26
CA ILE A 81 -1.72 14.10 2.28
C ILE A 81 -1.11 14.05 3.67
N GLN A 82 -1.06 12.85 4.22
CA GLN A 82 -0.39 12.56 5.48
C GLN A 82 0.79 11.62 5.24
N GLU A 83 1.96 12.01 5.74
CA GLU A 83 3.12 11.14 5.86
C GLU A 83 3.00 10.40 7.20
N VAL A 84 2.62 9.13 7.16
CA VAL A 84 2.48 8.29 8.35
C VAL A 84 3.84 7.65 8.64
N PRO A 85 4.51 7.98 9.77
CA PRO A 85 5.80 7.41 10.09
C PRO A 85 5.75 5.88 10.17
N LEU A 86 6.79 5.20 9.68
CA LEU A 86 6.85 3.74 9.63
C LEU A 86 6.56 3.09 10.99
N LEU A 87 7.10 3.65 12.07
CA LEU A 87 6.85 3.15 13.42
C LEU A 87 5.37 3.25 13.80
N ALA A 88 4.72 4.40 13.55
CA ALA A 88 3.29 4.58 13.80
C ALA A 88 2.43 3.68 12.89
N PHE A 89 2.87 3.46 11.66
CA PHE A 89 2.21 2.54 10.73
C PHE A 89 2.21 1.11 11.26
N ILE A 90 3.36 0.62 11.74
CA ILE A 90 3.54 -0.74 12.29
C ILE A 90 2.85 -0.89 13.65
N GLU A 91 3.06 0.03 14.58
CA GLU A 91 2.64 -0.14 15.98
C GLU A 91 1.20 0.28 16.26
N LYS A 92 0.62 1.14 15.40
CA LYS A 92 -0.71 1.71 15.63
C LYS A 92 -1.66 1.41 14.48
N LEU A 93 -1.29 1.80 13.26
CA LEU A 93 -2.24 1.77 12.15
C LEU A 93 -2.57 0.34 11.72
N ILE A 94 -1.56 -0.51 11.48
CA ILE A 94 -1.78 -1.92 11.12
C ILE A 94 -2.62 -2.67 12.18
N PRO A 95 -2.31 -2.59 13.49
CA PRO A 95 -3.16 -3.17 14.54
C PRO A 95 -4.60 -2.66 14.51
N PHE A 96 -4.79 -1.34 14.38
CA PHE A 96 -6.12 -0.75 14.28
C PHE A 96 -6.92 -1.30 13.08
N LEU A 97 -6.29 -1.43 11.91
CA LEU A 97 -6.93 -2.00 10.71
C LEU A 97 -7.37 -3.45 10.94
N LYS A 98 -6.52 -4.24 11.62
CA LYS A 98 -6.82 -5.62 11.98
C LYS A 98 -8.05 -5.72 12.90
N GLU A 99 -8.11 -4.90 13.94
CA GLU A 99 -9.24 -4.86 14.88
C GLU A 99 -10.56 -4.46 14.21
N ASN A 100 -10.49 -3.67 13.14
CA ASN A 100 -11.64 -3.15 12.41
C ASN A 100 -11.94 -3.91 11.10
N ASN A 101 -11.39 -5.12 10.92
CA ASN A 101 -11.57 -5.95 9.72
C ASN A 101 -11.36 -5.19 8.40
N THR A 102 -10.39 -4.26 8.40
CA THR A 102 -10.07 -3.39 7.27
C THR A 102 -8.74 -3.86 6.66
N ILE A 103 -8.69 -4.03 5.34
CA ILE A 103 -7.45 -4.41 4.65
C ILE A 103 -6.71 -3.18 4.13
N LEU A 104 -5.58 -3.36 3.45
CA LEU A 104 -4.87 -2.27 2.79
C LEU A 104 -5.03 -2.35 1.27
N SER A 105 -5.20 -1.18 0.66
CA SER A 105 -5.14 -0.93 -0.77
C SER A 105 -3.86 -0.15 -1.06
N LEU A 106 -2.86 -0.83 -1.60
CA LEU A 106 -1.55 -0.25 -1.90
C LEU A 106 -1.55 0.36 -3.29
N ASP A 107 -1.03 1.59 -3.38
CA ASP A 107 -0.84 2.35 -4.62
C ASP A 107 -2.10 2.43 -5.50
N LEU A 108 -3.25 2.74 -4.89
CA LEU A 108 -4.49 2.96 -5.63
C LEU A 108 -4.29 4.02 -6.72
N THR A 109 -4.65 3.68 -7.96
CA THR A 109 -4.61 4.60 -9.10
C THR A 109 -6.00 5.17 -9.40
N PRO A 110 -6.11 6.30 -10.13
CA PRO A 110 -7.41 6.85 -10.55
C PRO A 110 -8.27 5.89 -11.38
N GLU A 111 -7.65 4.92 -12.05
CA GLU A 111 -8.32 3.87 -12.83
C GLU A 111 -8.85 2.73 -11.94
N GLY A 112 -8.60 2.78 -10.63
CA GLY A 112 -9.03 1.78 -9.65
C GLY A 112 -8.08 0.60 -9.47
N ASN A 113 -6.90 0.62 -10.08
CA ASN A 113 -5.89 -0.43 -9.87
C ASN A 113 -5.24 -0.26 -8.50
N ASN A 114 -5.07 -1.35 -7.75
CA ASN A 114 -4.36 -1.39 -6.48
C ASN A 114 -3.86 -2.81 -6.20
N LEU A 115 -3.01 -2.96 -5.18
CA LEU A 115 -2.72 -4.25 -4.56
C LEU A 115 -3.45 -4.34 -3.22
N LEU A 116 -4.32 -5.35 -3.07
CA LEU A 116 -4.98 -5.63 -1.80
C LEU A 116 -4.11 -6.56 -0.94
N VAL A 117 -3.87 -6.19 0.30
CA VAL A 117 -3.08 -7.00 1.26
C VAL A 117 -3.72 -6.98 2.64
N SER A 118 -3.69 -8.12 3.34
CA SER A 118 -4.15 -8.18 4.73
C SER A 118 -3.14 -7.50 5.67
N PRO A 119 -3.60 -6.92 6.79
CA PRO A 119 -2.69 -6.32 7.78
C PRO A 119 -1.63 -7.30 8.28
N ASP A 120 -2.02 -8.57 8.51
CA ASP A 120 -1.10 -9.62 8.99
C ASP A 120 -0.01 -9.98 7.97
N ALA A 121 -0.38 -10.10 6.69
CA ALA A 121 0.59 -10.42 5.64
C ALA A 121 1.59 -9.26 5.47
N LEU A 122 1.09 -8.02 5.42
CA LEU A 122 1.95 -6.85 5.28
C LEU A 122 2.91 -6.71 6.47
N LEU A 123 2.44 -6.90 7.69
CA LEU A 123 3.27 -6.80 8.89
C LEU A 123 4.36 -7.88 8.93
N LEU A 124 4.02 -9.12 8.57
CA LEU A 124 4.98 -10.21 8.46
C LEU A 124 6.05 -9.90 7.42
N ASP A 125 5.67 -9.40 6.26
CA ASP A 125 6.62 -9.10 5.18
C ASP A 125 7.51 -7.88 5.51
N ILE A 126 6.97 -6.86 6.17
CA ILE A 126 7.76 -5.74 6.73
C ILE A 126 8.79 -6.28 7.72
N LYS A 127 8.37 -7.13 8.67
CA LYS A 127 9.25 -7.74 9.67
C LYS A 127 10.37 -8.56 9.02
N ASN A 128 10.03 -9.37 8.02
CA ASN A 128 11.00 -10.17 7.27
C ASN A 128 12.01 -9.29 6.53
N PHE A 129 11.55 -8.20 5.88
CA PHE A 129 12.44 -7.28 5.18
C PHE A 129 13.38 -6.55 6.15
N LEU A 130 12.86 -6.04 7.28
CA LEU A 130 13.69 -5.43 8.31
C LEU A 130 14.77 -6.39 8.85
N TYR A 131 14.42 -7.67 9.01
CA TYR A 131 15.38 -8.71 9.40
C TYR A 131 16.47 -8.92 8.36
N GLN A 132 16.12 -8.92 7.08
CA GLN A 132 17.10 -9.01 5.99
C GLN A 132 18.04 -7.80 5.98
N VAL A 133 17.51 -6.58 6.11
CA VAL A 133 18.34 -5.36 6.17
C VAL A 133 19.25 -5.39 7.39
N TYR A 134 18.74 -5.79 8.57
CA TYR A 134 19.53 -5.91 9.78
C TYR A 134 20.73 -6.87 9.64
N LEU A 135 20.55 -8.01 8.95
CA LEU A 135 21.62 -8.99 8.75
C LEU A 135 22.60 -8.58 7.64
N GLN A 136 22.10 -8.04 6.53
CA GLN A 136 22.90 -7.82 5.32
C GLN A 136 23.55 -6.43 5.29
N ARG A 137 22.89 -5.43 5.88
CA ARG A 137 23.26 -4.00 5.83
C ARG A 137 23.05 -3.33 7.19
N PRO A 138 23.77 -3.78 8.25
CA PRO A 138 23.63 -3.22 9.59
C PRO A 138 23.99 -1.73 9.65
N ASP A 139 24.85 -1.25 8.74
CA ASP A 139 25.18 0.16 8.51
C ASP A 139 23.92 0.99 8.21
N VAL A 140 23.18 0.57 7.18
CA VAL A 140 21.93 1.22 6.74
C VAL A 140 20.87 1.14 7.82
N PHE A 141 20.75 -0.03 8.46
CA PHE A 141 19.78 -0.25 9.53
C PHE A 141 19.95 0.75 10.68
N ALA A 142 21.20 0.94 11.12
CA ALA A 142 21.54 1.85 12.21
C ALA A 142 21.37 3.32 11.80
N GLU A 143 21.81 3.70 10.60
CA GLU A 143 21.70 5.07 10.07
C GLU A 143 20.24 5.53 9.99
N LEU A 144 19.38 4.68 9.42
CA LEU A 144 17.96 4.97 9.24
C LEU A 144 17.15 4.89 10.54
N LYS A 145 17.73 4.36 11.62
CA LYS A 145 17.06 4.11 12.91
C LYS A 145 15.79 3.27 12.72
N LEU A 146 15.92 2.18 11.96
CA LEU A 146 14.79 1.29 11.67
C LEU A 146 14.31 0.53 12.92
N PRO A 147 13.01 0.22 13.03
CA PRO A 147 12.48 -0.58 14.13
C PRO A 147 13.08 -1.99 14.11
N LEU A 148 13.45 -2.50 15.29
CA LEU A 148 14.02 -3.83 15.41
C LEU A 148 12.97 -4.90 15.06
N PRO A 149 13.32 -5.89 14.21
CA PRO A 149 12.38 -6.96 13.83
C PRO A 149 11.79 -7.73 15.03
N ARG A 150 12.58 -7.89 16.11
CA ARG A 150 12.17 -8.57 17.34
C ARG A 150 11.12 -7.81 18.15
N ASP A 151 11.05 -6.49 17.99
CA ASP A 151 10.10 -5.65 18.72
C ASP A 151 8.73 -5.63 18.01
N ILE A 152 8.69 -6.00 16.73
CA ILE A 152 7.45 -6.13 15.97
C ILE A 152 6.73 -7.43 16.37
N ARG A 153 5.59 -7.26 17.06
CA ARG A 153 4.71 -8.36 17.49
C ARG A 153 3.81 -8.79 16.35
N LEU A 154 3.91 -10.06 15.97
CA LEU A 154 2.91 -10.70 15.12
C LEU A 154 1.86 -11.28 16.05
N HIS A 155 0.75 -10.57 16.22
CA HIS A 155 -0.38 -11.11 16.95
C HIS A 155 -1.10 -12.11 16.06
N ASN A 156 -0.91 -13.41 16.29
CA ASN A 156 -1.84 -14.39 15.75
C ASN A 156 -3.18 -14.13 16.42
N SER A 157 -4.18 -13.69 15.65
CA SER A 157 -5.56 -13.86 16.04
C SER A 157 -5.91 -15.34 15.87
N ALA A 158 -5.37 -16.15 16.79
CA ALA A 158 -5.88 -17.46 17.09
C ALA A 158 -6.75 -17.31 18.34
N SER A 159 -8.01 -17.73 18.20
CA SER A 159 -9.05 -17.76 19.25
C SER A 159 -9.67 -16.38 19.52
N SER A 160 -10.99 -16.20 19.44
CA SER A 160 -12.10 -17.10 19.78
C SER A 160 -13.29 -16.99 18.83
#